data_AF-A0AAU1VWB5-F1
#
_entry.id   AF-A0AAU1VWB5-F1
#
_cell.length_a   1.000
_cell.length_b   1.000
_cell.length_c   1.000
_cell.angle_alpha   90.00
_cell.angle_beta   90.00
_cell.angle_gamma   90.00
#
_symmetry.space_group_name_H-M   'P 1'
#
loop_
_entity.id
_entity.type
_entity.pdbx_description
1 polymer ?
#
loop_
_entity_poly.entity_id
_entity_poly.type
_entity_poly.pdbx_seq_one_letter_code
_entity_poly.pdbx_strand_id
1 'polypeptide(L)' 'MAIPLTPPGETPPAEGCISEAHVERADGGIWEHPGVWAAVVLLGSLVVAGFFLARIFGFT' A
#
# COMPACT_ATOMS: atom_id res chain seq x y z
N MET A 1 41.66 -26.83 -7.02
CA MET A 1 40.71 -27.16 -8.09
C MET A 1 39.65 -26.09 -8.12
N ALA A 2 39.38 -25.47 -9.28
CA ALA A 2 38.32 -24.47 -9.41
C ALA A 2 37.01 -25.20 -9.70
N ILE A 3 35.95 -24.88 -8.95
CA ILE A 3 34.62 -25.41 -9.20
C ILE A 3 34.01 -24.58 -10.34
N PRO A 4 33.61 -25.18 -11.47
CA PRO A 4 32.98 -24.44 -12.55
C PRO A 4 31.62 -23.92 -12.07
N LEU A 5 31.43 -22.60 -12.11
CA LEU A 5 30.15 -21.97 -11.79
C LEU A 5 29.21 -22.17 -12.97
N THR A 6 28.09 -22.85 -12.73
CA THR A 6 27.00 -22.94 -13.70
C THR A 6 26.43 -21.53 -13.90
N PRO A 7 26.29 -21.03 -15.14
CA PRO A 7 25.64 -19.73 -15.37
C PRO A 7 24.22 -19.75 -14.78
N PRO A 8 23.78 -18.70 -14.07
CA PRO A 8 22.42 -18.62 -13.60
C PRO A 8 21.45 -18.70 -14.80
N GLY A 9 20.50 -19.62 -14.74
CA GLY A 9 19.43 -19.69 -15.73
C GLY A 9 18.39 -18.59 -15.53
N GLU A 10 17.44 -18.48 -16.46
CA GLU A 10 16.25 -17.63 -16.26
C GLU A 10 15.56 -18.01 -14.95
N THR A 11 15.12 -17.00 -14.20
CA THR A 11 14.28 -17.22 -13.03
C THR A 11 13.08 -18.03 -13.49
N PRO A 12 12.78 -19.20 -12.89
CA PRO A 12 11.57 -19.94 -13.22
C PRO A 12 10.35 -19.01 -13.12
N PRO A 13 9.27 -19.27 -13.87
CA PRO A 13 8.00 -18.59 -13.61
C PRO A 13 7.74 -18.65 -12.11
N ALA A 14 7.33 -17.54 -11.50
CA ALA A 14 7.09 -17.47 -10.06
C ALA A 14 5.86 -18.31 -9.69
N GLU A 15 5.97 -19.64 -9.76
CA GLU A 15 4.90 -20.61 -9.50
C GLU A 15 4.48 -20.64 -8.02
N GLY A 16 5.20 -19.94 -7.15
CA GLY A 16 4.85 -19.71 -5.74
C GLY A 16 4.15 -18.37 -5.48
N CYS A 17 3.97 -17.52 -6.49
CA CYS A 17 3.23 -16.27 -6.35
C CYS A 17 1.74 -16.57 -6.51
N ILE A 18 0.99 -16.65 -5.40
CA ILE A 18 -0.48 -16.81 -5.45
C ILE A 18 -1.18 -15.58 -6.04
N SER A 19 -0.48 -14.45 -6.15
CA SER A 19 -0.96 -13.32 -6.91
C SER A 19 -0.57 -13.49 -8.36
N GLU A 20 -1.57 -13.64 -9.23
CA GLU A 20 -1.46 -13.34 -10.65
C GLU A 20 -0.75 -12.00 -10.82
N ALA A 21 0.10 -11.87 -11.84
CA ALA A 21 0.73 -10.59 -12.16
C ALA A 21 -0.38 -9.54 -12.26
N HIS A 22 -0.38 -8.56 -11.35
CA HIS A 22 -1.42 -7.54 -11.34
C HIS A 22 -1.34 -6.84 -12.68
N VAL A 23 -2.39 -7.00 -13.51
CA VAL A 23 -2.47 -6.28 -14.78
C VAL A 23 -2.41 -4.81 -14.43
N GLU A 24 -1.31 -4.18 -14.82
CA GLU A 24 -1.08 -2.78 -14.52
C GLU A 24 -2.20 -1.99 -15.20
N ARG A 25 -3.01 -1.35 -14.36
CA ARG A 25 -4.18 -0.63 -14.82
C ARG A 25 -3.69 0.65 -15.49
N ALA A 26 -4.19 0.96 -16.68
CA ALA A 26 -3.76 2.14 -17.44
C ALA A 26 -3.99 3.48 -16.69
N ASP A 27 -4.88 3.49 -15.70
CA ASP A 27 -5.16 4.65 -14.85
C ASP A 27 -4.35 4.68 -13.55
N GLY A 28 -3.44 3.72 -13.31
CA GLY A 28 -2.64 3.62 -12.09
C GLY A 28 -3.42 3.18 -10.83
N GLY A 29 -4.74 3.15 -10.88
CA GLY A 29 -5.58 2.81 -9.72
C GLY A 29 -5.49 3.80 -8.56
N ILE A 30 -6.21 3.49 -7.48
CA ILE A 30 -6.39 4.39 -6.33
C ILE A 30 -5.09 4.65 -5.54
N TRP A 31 -4.10 3.76 -5.65
CA TRP A 31 -2.86 3.82 -4.88
C TRP A 31 -1.85 4.83 -5.43
N GLU A 32 -1.99 5.24 -6.69
CA GLU A 32 -1.17 6.27 -7.34
C GLU A 32 -1.59 7.70 -6.98
N HIS A 33 -2.61 7.86 -6.12
CA HIS A 33 -3.12 9.16 -5.68
C HIS A 33 -2.78 9.44 -4.21
N PRO A 34 -1.51 9.78 -3.88
CA PRO A 34 -1.08 9.98 -2.50
C PRO A 34 -1.88 11.09 -1.80
N GLY A 35 -2.34 12.11 -2.54
CA GLY A 35 -3.18 13.18 -2.00
C GLY A 35 -4.56 12.72 -1.52
N VAL A 36 -5.17 11.72 -2.19
CA VAL A 36 -6.47 11.16 -1.76
C VAL A 36 -6.32 10.47 -0.42
N TRP A 37 -5.28 9.66 -0.25
CA TRP A 37 -5.01 8.98 1.01
C TRP A 37 -4.63 9.93 2.13
N ALA A 38 -3.83 10.96 1.83
CA ALA A 38 -3.53 12.02 2.79
C ALA A 38 -4.81 12.73 3.27
N ALA A 39 -5.74 13.02 2.35
CA ALA A 39 -7.03 13.63 2.69
C ALA A 39 -7.90 12.71 3.57
N VAL A 40 -7.95 11.41 3.29
CA VAL A 40 -8.67 10.43 4.12
C VAL A 40 -8.11 10.37 5.55
N VAL A 41 -6.78 10.32 5.69
CA VAL A 41 -6.10 10.32 6.99
C VAL A 41 -6.39 11.62 7.75
N LEU A 42 -6.29 12.77 7.07
CA LEU A 42 -6.58 14.07 7.66
C LEU A 42 -8.03 14.16 8.16
N LEU A 43 -9.00 13.77 7.33
CA LEU A 43 -10.42 13.79 7.70
C LEU A 43 -10.72 12.87 8.88
N GLY A 44 -10.21 11.63 8.86
CA GLY A 44 -10.35 10.70 9.99
C GLY A 44 -9.75 11.27 11.28
N SER A 45 -8.58 11.92 11.19
CA SER A 45 -7.93 12.58 12.33
C SER A 45 -8.77 13.72 12.88
N LEU A 46 -9.38 14.53 12.02
CA LEU A 46 -10.26 15.63 12.42
C LEU A 46 -11.53 15.15 13.11
N VAL A 47 -12.12 14.03 12.69
CA VAL A 47 -13.28 13.42 13.35
C VAL A 47 -12.92 12.99 14.77
N VAL A 48 -11.80 12.29 14.94
CA VAL A 48 -11.33 11.85 16.26
C VAL A 48 -10.99 13.05 17.14
N ALA A 49 -10.25 14.04 16.62
CA ALA A 49 -9.95 15.26 17.36
C ALA A 49 -11.23 16.01 17.76
N GLY A 50 -12.20 16.11 16.85
CA GLY A 50 -13.51 16.72 17.10
C GLY A 50 -14.29 16.02 18.22
N PHE A 51 -14.27 14.68 18.25
CA PHE A 51 -14.87 13.91 19.35
C PHE A 51 -14.26 14.28 20.72
N PHE A 52 -12.93 14.36 20.80
CA PHE A 52 -12.27 14.76 22.06
C PHE A 52 -12.53 16.22 22.42
N LEU A 53 -12.55 17.13 21.45
CA LEU A 53 -12.94 18.53 21.68
C LEU A 53 -14.37 18.60 22.23
N ALA A 54 -15.33 17.90 21.61
CA ALA A 54 -16.70 17.81 22.11
C ALA A 54 -16.74 17.31 23.55
N ARG A 55 -15.96 16.26 23.86
CA ARG A 55 -15.84 15.67 25.19
C ARG A 55 -15.25 16.62 26.23
N ILE A 56 -14.26 17.44 25.85
CA ILE A 56 -13.62 18.44 26.71
C ILE A 56 -14.59 19.58 27.04
N PHE A 57 -15.34 20.05 26.05
CA PHE A 57 -16.27 21.18 26.21
C PHE A 57 -17.66 20.77 26.74
N GLY A 58 -17.87 19.49 27.04
CA GLY A 58 -19.12 19.02 27.64
C GLY A 58 -20.27 18.89 26.64
N PHE A 59 -19.99 18.83 25.34
CA PHE A 59 -20.94 18.40 24.32
C PHE A 59 -21.01 16.87 24.38
N THR A 60 -21.88 16.34 25.25
CA THR A 60 -22.15 14.89 25.40
C THR A 60 -23.42 14.49 24.68
#